data_AF-A0A533ZHG1-F1
#
_entry.id   AF-A0A533ZHG1-F1
#
_cell.length_a   1.000
_cell.length_b   1.000
_cell.length_c   1.000
_cell.angle_alpha   90.00
_cell.angle_beta   90.00
_cell.angle_gamma   90.00
#
_symmetry.space_group_name_H-M   'P 1'
#
loop_
_entity.id
_entity.type
_entity.pdbx_description
1 polymer ?
#
loop_
_entity_poly.entity_id
_entity_poly.type
_entity_poly.pdbx_seq_one_letter_code
_entity_poly.pdbx_strand_id
1 'polypeptide(L)'
;MADAKEQITKAAEHLKQQRDQLRVKLHLAKADAKDEWARLEKQWEEMRPKLDAAREEAGKTAESVGTALSLAMEELKRGYDRLRKRL
;
A
#
# COMPACT_ATOMS: atom_id res chain seq x y z
N MET A 1 -21.60 3.06 7.85
CA MET A 1 -21.17 2.92 6.43
C MET A 1 -20.15 3.99 6.02
N ALA A 2 -20.17 5.21 6.57
CA ALA A 2 -19.13 6.21 6.30
C ALA A 2 -17.74 5.83 6.87
N ASP A 3 -17.69 5.17 8.04
CA ASP A 3 -16.44 4.85 8.73
C ASP A 3 -15.52 3.89 7.95
N ALA A 4 -16.07 2.86 7.29
CA ALA A 4 -15.26 1.87 6.57
C ALA A 4 -14.56 2.49 5.34
N LYS A 5 -15.28 3.32 4.58
CA LYS A 5 -14.73 4.05 3.44
C LYS A 5 -13.66 5.05 3.89
N GLU A 6 -13.87 5.72 5.01
CA GLU A 6 -12.92 6.69 5.56
C GLU A 6 -11.65 6.00 6.08
N GLN A 7 -11.78 4.84 6.74
CA GLN A 7 -10.65 4.03 7.20
C GLN A 7 -9.80 3.51 6.03
N ILE A 8 -10.42 2.98 4.97
CA ILE A 8 -9.72 2.54 3.76
C ILE A 8 -9.01 3.72 3.10
N THR A 9 -9.66 4.89 3.03
CA THR A 9 -9.06 6.10 2.46
C THR A 9 -7.82 6.54 3.25
N LYS A 10 -7.93 6.62 4.58
CA LYS A 10 -6.80 6.99 5.46
C LYS A 10 -5.64 6.00 5.35
N ALA A 11 -5.93 4.70 5.30
CA ALA A 11 -4.91 3.66 5.14
C ALA A 11 -4.18 3.79 3.79
N ALA A 12 -4.91 4.02 2.70
CA ALA A 12 -4.34 4.24 1.37
C ALA A 12 -3.47 5.50 1.31
N GLU A 13 -3.92 6.60 1.91
CA GLU A 13 -3.15 7.84 1.98
C GLU A 13 -1.85 7.65 2.77
N HIS A 14 -1.90 6.94 3.90
CA HIS A 14 -0.70 6.64 4.68
C HIS A 14 0.31 5.80 3.88
N LEU A 15 -0.14 4.77 3.16
CA LEU A 15 0.72 3.98 2.27
C LEU A 15 1.35 4.85 1.18
N LYS A 16 0.57 5.74 0.57
CA LYS A 16 1.07 6.68 -0.44
C LYS A 16 2.13 7.63 0.13
N GLN A 17 1.92 8.16 1.33
CA GLN A 17 2.92 8.99 2.01
C GLN A 17 4.22 8.24 2.29
N GLN A 18 4.14 6.99 2.78
CA GLN A 18 5.31 6.16 3.00
C GLN A 18 6.07 5.88 1.70
N ARG A 19 5.33 5.59 0.61
CA ARG A 19 5.89 5.41 -0.73
C ARG A 19 6.63 6.67 -1.20
N ASP A 20 6.00 7.84 -1.09
CA ASP A 20 6.60 9.09 -1.54
C ASP A 20 7.88 9.42 -0.74
N GLN A 21 7.89 9.16 0.58
CA GLN A 21 9.11 9.27 1.41
C GLN A 21 10.22 8.30 0.97
N LEU A 22 9.88 7.04 0.72
CA LEU A 22 10.83 6.03 0.27
C LEU A 22 11.43 6.40 -1.09
N ARG A 23 10.60 6.88 -2.01
CA ARG A 23 11.03 7.31 -3.35
C ARG A 23 12.11 8.39 -3.30
N VAL A 24 12.00 9.34 -2.36
CA VAL A 24 13.02 10.38 -2.16
C VAL A 24 14.34 9.76 -1.67
N LYS A 25 14.28 8.85 -0.69
CA LYS A 25 15.47 8.17 -0.15
C LYS A 25 16.13 7.22 -1.13
N LEU A 26 15.35 6.62 -2.04
CA LEU A 26 15.81 5.66 -3.04
C LEU A 26 16.83 6.22 -4.02
N HIS A 27 16.87 7.54 -4.22
CA HIS A 27 17.85 8.16 -5.10
C HIS A 27 19.29 7.88 -4.64
N LEU A 28 19.51 7.73 -3.32
CA LEU A 28 20.80 7.44 -2.69
C LEU A 28 20.99 5.96 -2.33
N ALA A 29 19.99 5.13 -2.61
CA ALA A 29 19.98 3.74 -2.18
C ALA A 29 20.87 2.83 -3.03
N LYS A 30 21.35 1.75 -2.39
CA LYS A 30 22.05 0.64 -3.06
C LYS A 30 21.12 -0.11 -4.03
N ALA A 31 21.69 -0.84 -4.98
CA ALA A 31 20.95 -1.64 -5.97
C ALA A 31 19.93 -2.59 -5.31
N ASP A 32 20.33 -3.30 -4.25
CA ASP A 32 19.44 -4.23 -3.52
C ASP A 32 18.16 -3.55 -2.99
N ALA A 33 18.28 -2.32 -2.50
CA ALA A 33 17.15 -1.56 -2.00
C ALA A 33 16.25 -1.04 -3.14
N LYS A 34 16.82 -0.75 -4.31
CA LYS A 34 16.07 -0.42 -5.53
C LYS A 34 15.31 -1.64 -6.07
N ASP A 35 15.90 -2.83 -5.98
CA ASP A 35 15.24 -4.08 -6.38
C ASP A 35 14.09 -4.44 -5.43
N GLU A 36 14.31 -4.31 -4.11
CA GLU A 36 13.26 -4.49 -3.10
C GLU A 36 12.13 -3.48 -3.31
N TRP A 37 12.47 -2.21 -3.57
CA TRP A 37 11.50 -1.19 -3.92
C TRP A 37 10.67 -1.54 -5.15
N ALA A 38 11.31 -1.96 -6.24
CA ALA A 38 10.62 -2.30 -7.48
C ALA A 38 9.59 -3.42 -7.28
N ARG A 39 9.89 -4.39 -6.41
CA ARG A 39 8.95 -5.46 -6.03
C ARG A 39 7.76 -4.91 -5.26
N LEU A 40 7.99 -4.05 -4.27
CA LEU A 40 6.92 -3.42 -3.48
C LEU A 40 6.04 -2.51 -4.35
N GLU A 41 6.65 -1.74 -5.25
CA GLU A 41 5.92 -0.85 -6.15
C GLU A 41 5.03 -1.62 -7.13
N LYS A 42 5.48 -2.79 -7.59
CA LYS A 42 4.64 -3.68 -8.40
C LYS A 42 3.41 -4.17 -7.62
N GLN A 43 3.57 -4.58 -6.36
CA GLN A 43 2.46 -4.96 -5.49
C GLN A 43 1.49 -3.79 -5.24
N TRP A 44 2.02 -2.57 -5.07
CA TRP A 44 1.20 -1.36 -4.93
C TRP A 44 0.35 -1.10 -6.17
N GLU A 45 0.93 -1.16 -7.38
CA GLU A 45 0.19 -0.94 -8.62
C GLU A 45 -0.87 -2.02 -8.88
N GLU A 46 -0.62 -3.28 -8.50
CA GLU A 46 -1.61 -4.35 -8.58
C GLU A 46 -2.75 -4.21 -7.55
N MET A 47 -2.47 -3.60 -6.39
CA MET A 47 -3.44 -3.40 -5.32
C MET A 47 -4.31 -2.15 -5.51
N ARG A 48 -3.73 -1.06 -6.03
CA ARG A 48 -4.38 0.24 -6.21
C ARG A 48 -5.76 0.17 -6.89
N PRO A 49 -5.96 -0.51 -8.04
CA PRO A 49 -7.28 -0.60 -8.67
C PRO A 49 -8.30 -1.35 -7.80
N LYS A 50 -7.86 -2.36 -7.02
CA LYS A 50 -8.72 -3.09 -6.08
C LYS A 50 -9.12 -2.21 -4.89
N LEU A 51 -8.22 -1.32 -4.49
CA LEU A 51 -8.43 -0.35 -3.41
C LEU A 51 -9.41 0.74 -3.84
N ASP A 52 -9.27 1.25 -5.07
CA ASP A 52 -10.21 2.20 -5.67
C ASP A 52 -11.61 1.57 -5.84
N ALA A 53 -11.68 0.33 -6.35
CA ALA A 53 -12.94 -0.42 -6.43
C ALA A 53 -13.58 -0.63 -5.05
N ALA A 54 -12.80 -1.03 -4.04
CA ALA A 54 -13.29 -1.20 -2.67
C ALA A 54 -13.78 0.12 -2.05
N ARG A 55 -13.20 1.26 -2.44
CA ARG A 55 -13.60 2.60 -1.99
C ARG A 55 -14.92 3.05 -2.64
N GLU A 56 -15.13 2.75 -3.91
CA GLU A 56 -16.38 3.04 -4.61
C GLU A 56 -17.50 2.10 -4.18
N GLU A 57 -17.17 0.83 -3.92
CA GLU A 57 -18.15 -0.24 -3.69
C GLU A 57 -18.29 -0.64 -2.22
N ALA A 58 -17.80 0.20 -1.29
CA ALA A 58 -17.76 0.01 0.16
C ALA A 58 -19.11 -0.33 0.85
N GLY A 59 -20.21 -0.45 0.09
CA GLY A 59 -21.51 -0.92 0.56
C GLY A 59 -21.93 -2.32 0.12
N LYS A 60 -21.21 -3.03 -0.77
CA LYS A 60 -21.71 -4.27 -1.39
C LYS A 60 -20.74 -5.45 -1.47
N THR A 61 -19.42 -5.23 -1.54
CA THR A 61 -18.49 -6.33 -1.85
C THR A 61 -17.91 -6.97 -0.58
N ALA A 62 -18.59 -8.05 -0.17
CA ALA A 62 -18.19 -9.21 0.65
C ALA A 62 -16.91 -9.09 1.49
N GLU A 63 -17.06 -9.35 2.80
CA GLU A 63 -16.01 -9.58 3.82
C GLU A 63 -14.69 -10.15 3.28
N SER A 64 -14.76 -11.16 2.41
CA SER A 64 -13.60 -11.84 1.81
C SER A 64 -12.70 -10.94 0.96
N VAL A 65 -13.27 -9.99 0.20
CA VAL A 65 -12.49 -9.02 -0.60
C VAL A 65 -11.81 -8.00 0.32
N GLY A 66 -12.51 -7.58 1.37
CA GLY A 66 -11.96 -6.71 2.41
C GLY A 66 -10.77 -7.35 3.14
N THR A 67 -10.87 -8.63 3.52
CA THR A 67 -9.78 -9.35 4.18
C THR A 67 -8.54 -9.47 3.29
N ALA A 68 -8.69 -9.91 2.04
CA ALA A 68 -7.56 -10.06 1.13
C ALA A 68 -6.86 -8.73 0.85
N LEU A 69 -7.64 -7.65 0.65
CA LEU A 69 -7.11 -6.31 0.45
C LEU A 69 -6.40 -5.77 1.70
N SER A 70 -6.95 -6.04 2.89
CA SER A 70 -6.34 -5.62 4.16
C SER A 70 -5.01 -6.32 4.42
N LEU A 71 -4.94 -7.63 4.14
CA LEU A 71 -3.69 -8.40 4.22
C LEU A 71 -2.64 -7.87 3.24
N ALA A 72 -3.02 -7.58 1.99
CA ALA A 72 -2.12 -7.01 1.00
C ALA A 72 -1.59 -5.63 1.42
N MET A 73 -2.47 -4.76 1.96
CA MET A 73 -2.06 -3.47 2.50
C MET A 73 -1.07 -3.61 3.65
N GLU A 74 -1.31 -4.56 4.57
CA GLU A 74 -0.44 -4.77 5.71
C GLU A 74 0.93 -5.33 5.30
N GLU A 75 0.96 -6.26 4.35
CA GLU A 75 2.20 -6.79 3.79
C GLU A 75 3.02 -5.69 3.13
N LEU A 76 2.37 -4.86 2.30
CA LEU A 76 3.02 -3.74 1.63
C LEU A 76 3.56 -2.71 2.62
N LYS A 77 2.75 -2.36 3.64
CA LYS A 77 3.17 -1.46 4.73
C LYS A 77 4.43 -1.98 5.43
N ARG A 78 4.44 -3.28 5.78
CA ARG A 78 5.60 -3.92 6.42
C ARG A 78 6.82 -3.91 5.48
N GLY A 79 6.61 -4.11 4.18
CA GLY A 79 7.65 -4.00 3.16
C GLY A 79 8.27 -2.61 3.10
N TYR A 80 7.43 -1.58 3.02
CA TYR A 80 7.86 -0.18 3.07
C TYR A 80 8.58 0.16 4.37
N ASP A 81 8.11 -0.30 5.52
CA ASP A 81 8.78 -0.08 6.81
C ASP A 81 10.16 -0.76 6.89
N ARG A 82 10.29 -1.99 6.37
CA ARG A 82 11.59 -2.67 6.30
C ARG A 82 12.55 -1.94 5.39
N LEU A 83 12.09 -1.55 4.19
CA LEU A 83 12.91 -0.80 3.26
C LEU A 83 13.33 0.54 3.88
N ARG A 84 12.42 1.25 4.55
CA ARG A 84 12.70 2.53 5.22
C ARG A 84 13.76 2.41 6.30
N LYS A 85 13.79 1.29 7.03
CA LYS A 85 14.79 1.02 8.07
C LYS A 85 16.17 0.70 7.49
N ARG A 86 16.24 0.24 6.23
CA ARG A 86 17.48 -0.07 5.51
C ARG A 86 18.03 1.12 4.71
N LEU A 87 17.23 2.18 4.54
CA LEU A 87 17.54 3.44 3.84
C LEU A 87 17.83 4.60 4.80
#